data_AF-A0A1E4GAY9-F1
#
_entry.id   AF-A0A1E4GAY9-F1
#
_cell.length_a   1.000
_cell.length_b   1.000
_cell.length_c   1.000
_cell.angle_alpha   90.00
_cell.angle_beta   90.00
_cell.angle_gamma   90.00
#
_symmetry.space_group_name_H-M   'P 1'
#
loop_
_entity.id
_entity.type
_entity.pdbx_description
1 polymer ?
#
loop_
_entity_poly.entity_id
_entity_poly.type
_entity_poly.pdbx_seq_one_letter_code
_entity_poly.pdbx_strand_id
1 'polypeptide(L)'
;MKAASLAAGQGDTFVRDMLARDREPGIEKFTALARALGTTVGALVDDGPVDRVVPVSGSEASILVAGKVAAGVFLEVDDFDQSEPERIYEPLDPQFPNARRMAFEVEGDSMNDLKPRPILEGDRLICVSFEDVADQVRVRDGLIVVVERTRDGGHTREWSVKQVELYEDRFEFHPRSTNPRHKPIVVKRDATADDGVQVEIIGLVRAVRNEFPL
;
A
#
# COMPACT_ATOMS: atom_id res chain seq x y z
N MET A 1 -8.98 -4.14 -37.83
CA MET A 1 -8.11 -4.90 -38.76
C MET A 1 -6.85 -4.13 -39.18
N LYS A 2 -6.97 -2.89 -39.68
CA LYS A 2 -5.82 -2.07 -40.11
C LYS A 2 -4.79 -1.83 -38.99
N ALA A 3 -5.25 -1.38 -37.82
CA ALA A 3 -4.39 -1.10 -36.67
C ALA A 3 -3.61 -2.35 -36.19
N ALA A 4 -4.27 -3.51 -36.10
CA ALA A 4 -3.62 -4.77 -35.73
C ALA A 4 -2.58 -5.23 -36.76
N SER A 5 -2.84 -5.01 -38.05
CA SER A 5 -1.88 -5.34 -39.12
C SER A 5 -0.60 -4.49 -39.02
N LEU A 6 -0.77 -3.19 -38.79
CA LEU A 6 0.35 -2.25 -38.62
C LEU A 6 1.12 -2.52 -37.32
N ALA A 7 0.42 -2.81 -36.22
CA ALA A 7 1.04 -3.17 -34.95
C ALA A 7 1.85 -4.47 -35.02
N ALA A 8 1.49 -5.39 -35.93
CA ALA A 8 2.23 -6.62 -36.23
C ALA A 8 3.38 -6.42 -37.23
N GLY A 9 3.68 -5.18 -37.64
CA GLY A 9 4.69 -4.86 -38.65
C GLY A 9 4.35 -5.38 -40.05
N GLN A 10 3.07 -5.63 -40.34
CA GLN A 10 2.60 -6.11 -41.63
C GLN A 10 1.95 -4.99 -42.45
N GLY A 11 1.72 -5.26 -43.74
CA GLY A 11 0.96 -4.37 -44.62
C GLY A 11 -0.44 -4.10 -44.06
N ASP A 12 -0.98 -2.92 -44.29
CA ASP A 12 -2.18 -2.42 -43.63
C ASP A 12 -3.48 -3.20 -43.96
N THR A 13 -3.46 -4.01 -45.01
CA THR A 13 -4.52 -4.94 -45.42
C THR A 13 -4.31 -6.38 -44.94
N PHE A 14 -3.18 -6.71 -44.33
CA PHE A 14 -2.75 -8.08 -44.05
C PHE A 14 -3.81 -8.91 -43.31
N VAL A 15 -4.31 -8.44 -42.16
CA VAL A 15 -5.32 -9.17 -41.37
C VAL A 15 -6.64 -9.32 -42.13
N ARG A 16 -7.02 -8.31 -42.93
CA ARG A 16 -8.25 -8.35 -43.74
C ARG A 16 -8.12 -9.40 -44.84
N ASP A 17 -7.00 -9.41 -45.55
CA ASP A 17 -6.78 -10.32 -46.66
C ASP A 17 -6.56 -11.77 -46.18
N MET A 18 -6.01 -11.95 -44.98
CA MET A 18 -5.89 -13.24 -44.29
C MET A 18 -7.27 -13.84 -44.00
N LEU A 19 -8.16 -13.09 -43.36
CA LEU A 19 -9.50 -13.52 -43.00
C LEU A 19 -10.41 -13.70 -44.23
N ALA A 20 -10.29 -12.82 -45.22
CA ALA A 20 -11.13 -12.88 -46.42
C ALA A 20 -10.76 -14.02 -47.39
N ARG A 21 -9.53 -14.54 -47.30
CA ARG A 21 -9.01 -15.57 -48.21
C ARG A 21 -8.75 -16.91 -47.54
N ASP A 22 -9.15 -17.05 -46.27
CA ASP A 22 -8.93 -18.24 -45.44
C ASP A 22 -7.49 -18.77 -45.54
N ARG A 23 -6.53 -17.83 -45.48
CA ARG A 23 -5.12 -18.13 -45.76
C ARG A 23 -4.35 -18.19 -44.45
N GLU A 24 -3.76 -19.35 -44.16
CA GLU A 24 -2.82 -19.50 -43.06
C GLU A 24 -1.50 -18.78 -43.37
N PRO A 25 -1.13 -17.71 -42.64
CA PRO A 25 0.15 -17.06 -42.84
C PRO A 25 1.27 -17.91 -42.22
N GLY A 26 2.52 -17.68 -42.65
CA GLY A 26 3.68 -18.32 -42.03
C GLY A 26 3.81 -17.99 -40.54
N ILE A 27 4.36 -18.94 -39.78
CA ILE A 27 4.46 -18.91 -38.30
C ILE A 27 5.05 -17.59 -37.77
N GLU A 28 6.04 -17.02 -38.45
CA GLU A 28 6.66 -15.74 -38.07
C GLU A 28 5.66 -14.57 -38.07
N LYS A 29 4.87 -14.45 -39.14
CA LYS A 29 3.87 -13.38 -39.29
C LYS A 29 2.71 -13.58 -38.32
N PHE A 30 2.34 -14.83 -38.10
CA PHE A 30 1.29 -15.18 -37.16
C PHE A 30 1.70 -14.91 -35.70
N THR A 31 2.96 -15.19 -35.36
CA THR A 31 3.55 -14.86 -34.05
C THR A 31 3.61 -13.35 -33.83
N ALA A 32 3.98 -12.57 -34.86
CA ALA A 32 3.98 -11.11 -34.78
C ALA A 32 2.57 -10.54 -34.53
N LEU A 33 1.56 -11.14 -35.15
CA LEU A 33 0.16 -10.76 -34.93
C LEU A 33 -0.32 -11.12 -33.51
N ALA A 34 0.00 -12.32 -33.01
CA ALA A 34 -0.33 -12.72 -31.65
C ALA A 34 0.27 -11.76 -30.62
N ARG A 35 1.55 -11.39 -30.78
CA ARG A 35 2.23 -10.42 -29.92
C ARG A 35 1.58 -9.04 -29.97
N ALA A 36 1.24 -8.55 -31.16
CA ALA A 36 0.58 -7.26 -31.33
C ALA A 36 -0.81 -7.20 -30.69
N LEU A 37 -1.49 -8.34 -30.58
CA LEU A 37 -2.79 -8.48 -29.93
C LEU A 37 -2.70 -8.84 -28.44
N GLY A 38 -1.49 -8.97 -27.89
CA GLY A 38 -1.28 -9.36 -26.49
C GLY A 38 -1.75 -10.79 -26.18
N THR A 39 -1.77 -11.68 -27.17
CA THR A 39 -2.24 -13.06 -27.05
C THR A 39 -1.18 -14.06 -27.53
N THR A 40 -1.49 -15.36 -27.50
CA THR A 40 -0.60 -16.44 -27.98
C THR A 40 -1.08 -16.99 -29.32
N VAL A 41 -0.17 -17.61 -30.08
CA VAL A 41 -0.51 -18.30 -31.34
C VAL A 41 -1.56 -19.38 -31.12
N GLY A 42 -1.47 -20.14 -30.02
CA GLY A 42 -2.47 -21.15 -29.68
C GLY A 42 -3.86 -20.56 -29.45
N ALA A 43 -3.95 -19.40 -28.79
CA ALA A 43 -5.21 -18.71 -28.54
C ALA A 43 -5.87 -18.12 -29.80
N LEU A 44 -5.15 -18.02 -30.92
CA LEU A 44 -5.69 -17.60 -32.21
C LEU A 44 -6.11 -18.78 -33.11
N VAL A 45 -5.67 -20.00 -32.78
CA VAL A 45 -5.92 -21.23 -33.55
C VAL A 45 -6.97 -22.10 -32.88
N ASP A 46 -7.07 -22.04 -31.54
CA ASP A 46 -7.94 -22.87 -30.74
C ASP A 46 -9.23 -22.10 -30.39
N ASP A 47 -10.39 -22.61 -30.83
CA ASP A 47 -11.72 -22.00 -30.66
C ASP A 47 -12.34 -22.32 -29.28
N GLY A 48 -11.52 -22.74 -28.32
CA GLY A 48 -11.90 -23.10 -26.95
C GLY A 48 -11.73 -21.94 -25.96
N PRO A 49 -12.46 -21.93 -24.83
CA PRO A 49 -12.31 -20.90 -23.81
C PRO A 49 -10.87 -20.91 -23.28
N VAL A 50 -10.14 -19.83 -23.56
CA VAL A 50 -8.79 -19.57 -23.07
C VAL A 50 -8.82 -19.27 -21.56
N ASP A 51 -9.05 -20.31 -20.76
CA ASP A 51 -8.93 -20.24 -19.31
C ASP A 51 -7.46 -20.47 -18.90
N ARG A 52 -6.56 -19.68 -19.50
CA ARG A 52 -5.14 -19.70 -19.17
C ARG A 52 -4.84 -18.54 -18.25
N VAL A 53 -4.70 -18.85 -16.96
CA VAL A 53 -4.17 -17.93 -15.96
C VAL A 53 -2.76 -17.52 -16.37
N VAL A 54 -2.61 -16.30 -16.88
CA VAL A 54 -1.28 -15.71 -17.12
C VAL A 54 -0.83 -15.09 -15.80
N PRO A 55 0.33 -15.47 -15.25
CA PRO A 55 0.84 -14.79 -14.05
C PRO A 55 1.07 -13.32 -14.39
N VAL A 56 0.33 -12.43 -13.72
CA VAL A 56 0.61 -11.00 -13.76
C VAL A 56 1.93 -10.82 -13.02
N SER A 57 2.98 -10.45 -13.75
CA SER A 57 4.25 -10.03 -13.16
C SER A 57 4.06 -8.65 -12.52
N GLY A 58 3.35 -8.61 -11.39
CA GLY A 58 3.37 -7.45 -10.52
C GLY A 58 4.76 -7.35 -9.90
N SER A 59 5.38 -6.17 -9.95
CA SER A 59 6.60 -5.93 -9.18
C SER A 59 6.25 -5.92 -7.69
N GLU A 60 6.62 -6.99 -6.99
CA GLU A 60 6.62 -7.02 -5.53
C GLU A 60 7.86 -6.30 -5.02
N ALA A 61 7.70 -5.56 -3.93
CA ALA A 61 8.80 -4.92 -3.24
C ALA A 61 8.85 -5.41 -1.80
N SER A 62 10.06 -5.65 -1.30
CA SER A 62 10.27 -5.96 0.10
C SER A 62 9.94 -4.74 0.97
N ILE A 63 9.19 -4.93 2.05
CA ILE A 63 8.88 -3.92 3.05
C ILE A 63 9.46 -4.40 4.38
N LEU A 64 10.12 -3.50 5.10
CA LEU A 64 10.58 -3.76 6.47
C LEU A 64 9.41 -3.68 7.44
N VAL A 65 9.28 -4.68 8.31
CA VAL A 65 8.43 -4.58 9.49
C VAL A 65 9.17 -3.73 10.51
N ALA A 66 8.75 -2.48 10.67
CA ALA A 66 9.42 -1.49 11.50
C ALA A 66 9.28 -1.78 13.01
N GLY A 67 8.22 -2.49 13.39
CA GLY A 67 7.95 -2.90 14.76
C GLY A 67 6.45 -2.91 15.06
N LYS A 68 6.11 -2.69 16.33
CA LYS A 68 4.73 -2.76 16.82
C LYS A 68 4.13 -1.38 17.05
N VAL A 69 2.83 -1.23 16.73
CA VAL A 69 2.02 -0.08 17.13
C VAL A 69 1.16 -0.47 18.32
N ALA A 70 1.44 0.13 19.49
CA ALA A 70 0.80 -0.19 20.75
C ALA A 70 0.38 1.12 21.46
N ALA A 71 -0.92 1.45 21.38
CA ALA A 71 -1.42 2.70 21.94
C ALA A 71 -1.24 2.77 23.46
N GLY A 72 -0.60 3.85 23.93
CA GLY A 72 -0.29 4.10 25.33
C GLY A 72 0.98 3.42 25.85
N VAL A 73 1.73 2.69 25.01
CA VAL A 73 2.97 2.01 25.39
C VAL A 73 4.18 2.81 24.89
N PHE A 74 4.97 3.34 25.83
CA PHE A 74 6.23 4.01 25.53
C PHE A 74 7.38 3.02 25.70
N LEU A 75 8.20 2.92 24.66
CA LEU A 75 9.42 2.11 24.63
C LEU A 75 10.64 3.05 24.63
N GLU A 76 11.72 2.60 25.26
CA GLU A 76 13.02 3.26 25.09
C GLU A 76 13.49 3.07 23.66
N VAL A 77 14.07 4.12 23.08
CA VAL A 77 14.69 4.05 21.75
C VAL A 77 16.01 3.29 21.90
N ASP A 78 16.04 2.06 21.42
CA ASP A 78 17.25 1.25 21.36
C ASP A 78 17.91 1.41 20.00
N ASP A 79 18.97 2.23 19.94
CA ASP A 79 19.78 2.45 18.73
C ASP A 79 20.70 1.24 18.40
N PHE A 80 20.76 0.22 19.26
CA PHE A 80 21.68 -0.92 19.14
C PHE A 80 20.98 -2.24 18.80
N ASP A 81 19.72 -2.23 18.40
CA ASP A 81 19.03 -3.43 17.94
C ASP A 81 19.71 -3.99 16.68
N GLN A 82 20.40 -5.13 16.86
CA GLN A 82 21.14 -5.85 15.82
C GLN A 82 20.36 -7.06 15.29
N SER A 83 19.08 -7.18 15.62
CA SER A 83 18.25 -8.26 15.09
C SER A 83 18.08 -8.14 13.57
N GLU A 84 17.95 -9.27 12.88
CA GLU A 84 17.67 -9.27 11.46
C GLU A 84 16.22 -8.78 11.25
N PRO A 85 16.00 -7.67 10.52
CA PRO A 85 14.68 -7.09 10.44
C PRO A 85 13.76 -7.98 9.60
N GLU A 86 12.59 -8.28 10.12
CA GLU A 86 11.56 -9.02 9.40
C GLU A 86 11.15 -8.26 8.13
N ARG A 87 11.00 -9.00 7.03
CA ARG A 87 10.59 -8.47 5.73
C ARG A 87 9.36 -9.19 5.23
N ILE A 88 8.48 -8.41 4.63
CA ILE A 88 7.33 -8.93 3.88
C ILE A 88 7.44 -8.49 2.42
N TYR A 89 6.71 -9.15 1.54
CA TYR A 89 6.65 -8.81 0.13
C TYR A 89 5.23 -8.42 -0.23
N GLU A 90 5.08 -7.23 -0.79
CA GLU A 90 3.77 -6.71 -1.21
C GLU A 90 3.93 -6.02 -2.56
N PRO A 91 2.88 -6.03 -3.42
CA PRO A 91 2.84 -5.22 -4.63
C PRO A 91 3.13 -3.75 -4.31
N LEU A 92 3.79 -3.04 -5.23
CA LEU A 92 4.01 -1.59 -5.09
C LEU A 92 2.69 -0.84 -4.86
N ASP A 93 2.73 0.24 -4.08
CA ASP A 93 1.58 1.15 -3.98
C ASP A 93 1.43 1.88 -5.34
N PRO A 94 0.29 1.74 -6.04
CA PRO A 94 0.11 2.33 -7.36
C PRO A 94 0.02 3.86 -7.32
N GLN A 95 -0.33 4.44 -6.17
CA GLN A 95 -0.44 5.88 -5.97
C GLN A 95 0.91 6.48 -5.54
N PHE A 96 1.72 5.73 -4.78
CA PHE A 96 3.01 6.17 -4.24
C PHE A 96 4.12 5.17 -4.53
N PRO A 97 4.45 4.88 -5.81
CA PRO A 97 5.37 3.81 -6.17
C PRO A 97 6.81 4.03 -5.69
N ASN A 98 7.19 5.30 -5.44
CA ASN A 98 8.55 5.69 -5.06
C ASN A 98 8.69 6.02 -3.56
N ALA A 99 7.60 6.03 -2.79
CA ALA A 99 7.67 6.35 -1.37
C ALA A 99 8.26 5.17 -0.58
N ARG A 100 9.04 5.46 0.47
CA ARG A 100 9.48 4.42 1.41
C ARG A 100 8.25 3.76 2.01
N ARG A 101 8.32 2.43 2.14
CA ARG A 101 7.24 1.61 2.71
C ARG A 101 7.71 1.00 4.01
N MET A 102 6.81 0.90 4.96
CA MET A 102 7.04 0.30 6.26
C MET A 102 5.80 -0.46 6.70
N ALA A 103 6.01 -1.56 7.40
CA ALA A 103 4.94 -2.36 7.98
C ALA A 103 4.97 -2.27 9.51
N PHE A 104 3.80 -2.32 10.13
CA PHE A 104 3.67 -2.37 11.58
C PHE A 104 2.73 -3.48 12.00
N GLU A 105 3.07 -4.21 13.06
CA GLU A 105 2.15 -5.13 13.71
C GLU A 105 1.30 -4.39 14.75
N VAL A 106 -0.01 -4.62 14.73
CA VAL A 106 -0.94 -3.98 15.66
C VAL A 106 -0.98 -4.75 16.97
N GLU A 107 -0.72 -4.06 18.08
CA GLU A 107 -0.88 -4.59 19.42
C GLU A 107 -2.02 -3.85 20.17
N GLY A 108 -2.97 -4.63 20.68
CA GLY A 108 -4.12 -4.13 21.42
C GLY A 108 -5.30 -3.65 20.56
N ASP A 109 -6.25 -2.98 21.21
CA ASP A 109 -7.62 -2.78 20.73
C ASP A 109 -7.96 -1.32 20.35
N SER A 110 -6.96 -0.45 20.17
CA SER A 110 -7.16 1.00 19.99
C SER A 110 -7.94 1.40 18.73
N MET A 111 -8.06 0.49 17.76
CA MET A 111 -8.77 0.71 16.49
C MET A 111 -9.81 -0.40 16.17
N ASN A 112 -10.21 -1.18 17.19
CA ASN A 112 -11.10 -2.34 17.01
C ASN A 112 -12.56 -2.00 16.63
N ASP A 113 -12.96 -0.74 16.71
CA ASP A 113 -14.28 -0.24 16.33
C ASP A 113 -14.25 0.67 15.09
N LEU A 114 -13.10 0.80 14.42
CA LEU A 114 -12.99 1.55 13.17
C LEU A 114 -13.99 1.02 12.14
N LYS A 115 -14.68 1.93 11.44
CA LYS A 115 -15.63 1.60 10.37
C LYS A 115 -15.12 2.10 9.00
N PRO A 116 -15.45 1.40 7.90
CA PRO A 116 -16.22 0.15 7.85
C PRO A 116 -15.41 -1.09 8.23
N ARG A 117 -14.07 -0.99 8.27
CA ARG A 117 -13.17 -2.09 8.57
C ARG A 117 -12.42 -1.82 9.89
N PRO A 118 -12.66 -2.63 10.94
CA PRO A 118 -11.84 -2.62 12.14
C PRO A 118 -10.38 -2.92 11.85
N ILE A 119 -9.49 -2.40 12.69
CA ILE A 119 -8.10 -2.82 12.76
C ILE A 119 -7.94 -3.54 14.09
N LEU A 120 -7.60 -4.82 14.01
CA LEU A 120 -7.57 -5.72 15.15
C LEU A 120 -6.12 -6.01 15.56
N GLU A 121 -5.94 -6.48 16.79
CA GLU A 121 -4.67 -7.01 17.25
C GLU A 121 -4.18 -8.14 16.33
N GLY A 122 -2.88 -8.14 16.03
CA GLY A 122 -2.25 -9.05 15.07
C GLY A 122 -2.43 -8.66 13.61
N ASP A 123 -3.23 -7.64 13.28
CA ASP A 123 -3.23 -7.08 11.93
C ASP A 123 -1.88 -6.44 11.61
N ARG A 124 -1.50 -6.51 10.34
CA ARG A 124 -0.32 -5.84 9.80
C ARG A 124 -0.73 -4.63 8.98
N LEU A 125 -0.26 -3.46 9.39
CA LEU A 125 -0.46 -2.20 8.65
C LEU A 125 0.61 -2.06 7.60
N ILE A 126 0.22 -1.79 6.36
CA ILE A 126 1.14 -1.43 5.28
C ILE A 126 1.05 0.06 5.08
N CYS A 127 2.15 0.75 5.33
CA CYS A 127 2.22 2.21 5.31
C CYS A 127 3.21 2.69 4.24
N VAL A 128 2.97 3.92 3.77
CA VAL A 128 4.01 4.74 3.13
C VAL A 128 4.51 5.76 4.14
N SER A 129 5.80 6.09 4.09
CA SER A 129 6.40 7.17 4.87
C SER A 129 5.63 8.45 4.62
N PHE A 130 5.11 9.08 5.67
CA PHE A 130 4.36 10.31 5.50
C PHE A 130 5.26 11.46 5.02
N GLU A 131 6.51 11.50 5.48
CA GLU A 131 7.53 12.47 5.02
C GLU A 131 7.67 12.46 3.49
N ASP A 132 7.68 11.27 2.87
CA ASP A 132 7.88 11.11 1.43
C ASP A 132 6.67 11.49 0.59
N VAL A 133 5.49 11.60 1.21
CA VAL A 133 4.22 11.87 0.52
C VAL A 133 3.52 13.13 1.02
N ALA A 134 4.13 13.87 1.95
CA ALA A 134 3.53 15.06 2.57
C ALA A 134 3.24 16.18 1.56
N ASP A 135 4.02 16.25 0.48
CA ASP A 135 3.82 17.17 -0.64
C ASP A 135 2.66 16.77 -1.58
N GLN A 136 2.30 15.49 -1.59
CA GLN A 136 1.28 14.90 -2.45
C GLN A 136 -0.05 14.65 -1.70
N VAL A 137 -0.02 14.54 -0.37
CA VAL A 137 -1.17 14.20 0.46
C VAL A 137 -1.50 15.33 1.42
N ARG A 138 -2.63 15.97 1.17
CA ARG A 138 -3.23 16.87 2.16
C ARG A 138 -3.85 16.06 3.29
N VAL A 139 -3.40 16.29 4.52
CA VAL A 139 -4.04 15.75 5.74
C VAL A 139 -5.50 16.21 5.77
N ARG A 140 -6.41 15.27 6.03
CA ARG A 140 -7.86 15.47 6.07
C ARG A 140 -8.51 14.48 7.03
N ASP A 141 -9.76 14.78 7.41
CA ASP A 141 -10.55 13.90 8.27
C ASP A 141 -10.65 12.48 7.72
N GLY A 142 -10.59 11.52 8.64
CA GLY A 142 -10.79 10.12 8.34
C GLY A 142 -9.55 9.36 7.88
N LEU A 143 -8.43 10.05 7.59
CA LEU A 143 -7.16 9.38 7.29
C LEU A 143 -6.74 8.50 8.47
N ILE A 144 -6.28 7.29 8.17
CA ILE A 144 -5.69 6.39 9.16
C ILE A 144 -4.18 6.50 9.06
N VAL A 145 -3.56 6.79 10.19
CA VAL A 145 -2.14 7.09 10.27
C VAL A 145 -1.48 6.37 11.42
N VAL A 146 -0.19 6.10 11.29
CA VAL A 146 0.69 5.76 12.40
C VAL A 146 1.33 7.06 12.89
N VAL A 147 1.15 7.31 14.18
CA VAL A 147 1.65 8.49 14.88
C VAL A 147 2.75 8.07 15.82
N GLU A 148 3.86 8.80 15.81
CA GLU A 148 4.89 8.71 16.82
C GLU A 148 4.69 9.80 17.87
N ARG A 149 4.77 9.41 19.14
CA ARG A 149 4.87 10.33 20.27
C ARG A 149 6.21 10.13 20.93
N THR A 150 7.07 11.13 20.88
CA THR A 150 8.33 11.12 21.62
C THR A 150 8.19 11.96 22.89
N ARG A 151 8.91 11.57 23.93
CA ARG A 151 9.06 12.36 25.16
C ARG A 151 10.47 12.19 25.73
N ASP A 152 10.75 12.87 26.83
CA ASP A 152 12.06 12.79 27.51
C ASP A 152 13.22 13.13 26.57
N GLY A 153 13.05 14.14 25.71
CA GLY A 153 14.08 14.53 24.73
C GLY A 153 14.29 13.51 23.61
N GLY A 154 13.33 12.62 23.36
CA GLY A 154 13.41 11.60 22.31
C GLY A 154 13.85 10.23 22.80
N HIS A 155 14.22 10.08 24.08
CA HIS A 155 14.67 8.80 24.63
C HIS A 155 13.57 7.75 24.75
N THR A 156 12.31 8.17 24.86
CA THR A 156 11.17 7.25 24.81
C THR A 156 10.20 7.64 23.71
N ARG A 157 9.71 6.62 22.98
CA ARG A 157 8.72 6.79 21.92
C ARG A 157 7.56 5.82 22.07
N GLU A 158 6.39 6.28 21.66
CA GLU A 158 5.19 5.48 21.46
C GLU A 158 4.84 5.51 19.96
N TRP A 159 4.62 4.35 19.36
CA TRP A 159 3.95 4.25 18.06
C TRP A 159 2.52 3.81 18.24
N SER A 160 1.59 4.52 17.61
CA SER A 160 0.17 4.15 17.68
C SER A 160 -0.57 4.46 16.39
N VAL A 161 -1.50 3.58 16.01
CA VAL A 161 -2.42 3.84 14.89
C VAL A 161 -3.63 4.64 15.38
N LYS A 162 -4.06 5.64 14.60
CA LYS A 162 -5.16 6.56 14.91
C LYS A 162 -5.90 7.00 13.65
N GLN A 163 -7.13 7.50 13.82
CA GLN A 163 -7.85 8.23 12.77
C GLN A 163 -7.71 9.74 12.99
N VAL A 164 -7.40 10.48 11.94
CA VAL A 164 -7.25 11.95 11.97
C VAL A 164 -8.62 12.64 12.00
N GLU A 165 -8.74 13.63 12.87
CA GLU A 165 -9.78 14.67 12.85
C GLU A 165 -9.13 16.06 12.86
N LEU A 166 -9.60 16.93 11.98
CA LEU A 166 -9.15 18.29 11.79
C LEU A 166 -10.16 19.26 12.38
N TYR A 167 -9.65 20.15 13.20
CA TYR A 167 -10.38 21.29 13.72
C TYR A 167 -9.70 22.58 13.25
N GLU A 168 -10.35 23.71 13.48
CA GLU A 168 -9.81 25.02 13.10
C GLU A 168 -8.47 25.32 13.79
N ASP A 169 -8.37 24.98 15.09
CA ASP A 169 -7.27 25.34 15.98
C ASP A 169 -6.30 24.18 16.29
N ARG A 170 -6.67 22.94 15.94
CA ARG A 170 -5.95 21.74 16.34
C ARG A 170 -6.14 20.56 15.40
N PHE A 171 -5.26 19.59 15.55
CA PHE A 171 -5.34 18.25 14.99
C PHE A 171 -5.64 17.29 16.14
N GLU A 172 -6.53 16.33 15.93
CA GLU A 172 -6.77 15.26 16.88
C GLU A 172 -6.53 13.90 16.22
N PHE A 173 -5.83 13.02 16.93
CA PHE A 173 -5.60 11.64 16.53
C PHE A 173 -6.42 10.74 17.43
N HIS A 174 -7.53 10.25 16.90
CA HIS A 174 -8.52 9.52 17.65
C HIS A 174 -8.30 8.02 17.60
N PRO A 175 -8.39 7.31 18.74
CA PRO A 175 -8.67 5.89 18.71
C PRO A 175 -10.09 5.66 18.17
N ARG A 176 -10.31 4.50 17.56
CA ARG A 176 -11.65 3.99 17.24
C ARG A 176 -11.81 2.67 17.98
N SER A 177 -12.02 2.79 19.28
CA SER A 177 -12.04 1.64 20.17
C SER A 177 -13.33 1.58 20.99
N THR A 178 -13.78 0.37 21.27
CA THR A 178 -14.81 0.13 22.29
C THR A 178 -14.26 0.27 23.72
N ASN A 179 -12.95 0.31 23.90
CA ASN A 179 -12.30 0.44 25.20
C ASN A 179 -12.08 1.92 25.55
N PRO A 180 -12.73 2.43 26.63
CA PRO A 180 -12.73 3.85 26.97
C PRO A 180 -11.39 4.34 27.54
N ARG A 181 -10.43 3.45 27.79
CA ARG A 181 -9.07 3.83 28.23
C ARG A 181 -8.30 4.56 27.15
N HIS A 182 -8.55 4.24 25.88
CA HIS A 182 -7.91 4.94 24.77
C HIS A 182 -8.47 6.35 24.65
N LYS A 183 -7.58 7.34 24.69
CA LYS A 183 -7.94 8.76 24.57
C LYS A 183 -7.36 9.37 23.29
N PRO A 184 -8.02 10.36 22.68
CA PRO A 184 -7.45 11.10 21.56
C PRO A 184 -6.16 11.84 21.96
N ILE A 185 -5.23 11.94 21.03
CA ILE A 185 -4.06 12.82 21.14
C ILE A 185 -4.43 14.14 20.48
N VAL A 186 -4.26 15.26 21.19
CA VAL A 186 -4.66 16.59 20.72
C VAL A 186 -3.41 17.44 20.50
N VAL A 187 -3.21 17.92 19.27
CA VAL A 187 -2.07 18.76 18.87
C VAL A 187 -2.59 20.13 18.42
N LYS A 188 -2.31 21.16 19.20
CA LYS A 188 -2.67 22.55 18.85
C LYS A 188 -1.74 23.08 17.77
N ARG A 189 -2.27 23.92 16.87
CA ARG A 189 -1.48 24.53 15.77
C ARG A 189 -0.42 25.52 16.27
N ASP A 190 -0.76 26.28 17.30
CA ASP A 190 0.10 27.31 17.90
C ASP A 190 0.66 26.85 19.26
N ALA A 191 1.22 25.64 19.33
CA ALA A 191 1.83 25.14 20.55
C ALA A 191 3.16 25.85 20.83
N THR A 192 3.11 27.04 21.44
CA THR A 192 4.28 27.74 22.02
C THR A 192 4.73 27.15 23.36
N ALA A 193 4.15 26.03 23.80
CA ALA A 193 4.49 25.36 25.05
C ALA A 193 5.13 24.01 24.71
N ASP A 194 6.44 23.94 24.88
CA ASP A 194 7.22 22.71 24.82
C ASP A 194 6.95 21.92 26.11
N ASP A 195 5.88 21.12 26.12
CA ASP A 195 5.59 20.12 27.14
C ASP A 195 6.51 18.89 27.04
N GLY A 196 7.57 18.97 26.22
CA GLY A 196 8.57 17.93 26.03
C GLY A 196 8.03 16.71 25.28
N VAL A 197 6.82 16.80 24.72
CA VAL A 197 6.17 15.75 23.95
C VAL A 197 6.01 16.21 22.50
N GLN A 198 6.64 15.50 21.57
CA GLN A 198 6.46 15.75 20.15
C GLN A 198 5.55 14.69 19.55
N VAL A 199 4.71 15.09 18.59
CA VAL A 199 3.72 14.23 17.94
C VAL A 199 3.90 14.37 16.44
N GLU A 200 4.23 13.28 15.76
CA GLU A 200 4.49 13.27 14.32
C GLU A 200 3.72 12.14 13.62
N ILE A 201 3.24 12.41 12.41
CA ILE A 201 2.73 11.36 11.54
C ILE A 201 3.93 10.73 10.84
N ILE A 202 4.21 9.46 11.13
CA ILE A 202 5.33 8.74 10.50
C ILE A 202 4.88 7.88 9.32
N GLY A 203 3.61 7.45 9.31
CA GLY A 203 3.10 6.55 8.28
C GLY A 203 1.66 6.84 7.90
N LEU A 204 1.38 6.90 6.59
CA LEU A 204 0.03 6.87 6.05
C LEU A 204 -0.37 5.42 5.79
N VAL A 205 -1.43 4.94 6.44
CA VAL A 205 -1.89 3.55 6.26
C VAL A 205 -2.53 3.40 4.88
N ARG A 206 -2.04 2.42 4.11
CA ARG A 206 -2.49 2.12 2.74
C ARG A 206 -3.23 0.80 2.64
N ALA A 207 -2.86 -0.17 3.47
CA ALA A 207 -3.56 -1.45 3.57
C ALA A 207 -3.47 -2.03 4.97
N VAL A 208 -4.40 -2.94 5.27
CA VAL A 208 -4.42 -3.78 6.46
C VAL A 208 -4.40 -5.23 5.98
N ARG A 209 -3.49 -6.03 6.52
CA ARG A 209 -3.32 -7.44 6.20
C ARG A 209 -3.52 -8.28 7.46
N ASN A 210 -4.07 -9.46 7.28
CA ASN A 210 -4.18 -10.48 8.30
C ASN A 210 -3.85 -11.80 7.64
N GLU A 211 -2.96 -12.58 8.24
CA GLU A 211 -2.56 -13.89 7.75
C GLU A 211 -3.16 -14.94 8.66
N PHE A 212 -3.89 -15.89 8.09
CA PHE A 212 -4.40 -17.03 8.84
C PHE A 212 -3.31 -18.11 8.93
N PRO A 213 -3.17 -18.78 10.08
CA PRO A 213 -2.33 -19.96 10.17
C PRO A 213 -2.84 -21.04 9.19
N LEU A 214 -1.91 -21.79 8.62
CA LEU A 214 -2.19 -22.96 7.76
C LEU A 214 -2.66 -24.16 8.59
#